data_AF-A0A661N3G0-F1
#
_entry.id   AF-A0A661N3G0-F1
#
_cell.length_a   1.000
_cell.length_b   1.000
_cell.length_c   1.000
_cell.angle_alpha   90.00
_cell.angle_beta   90.00
_cell.angle_gamma   90.00
#
_symmetry.space_group_name_H-M   'P 1'
#
loop_
_entity.id
_entity.type
_entity.pdbx_description
1 polymer ?
#
loop_
_entity_poly.entity_id
_entity_poly.type
_entity_poly.pdbx_seq_one_letter_code
_entity_poly.pdbx_strand_id
1 'polypeptide(L)'
;PRRGDEPLAPTERLTVAEAFAAMTTHAARQLGVEEHRGSLEQGKAADLVLLSRNPFDTAPEDLGDIEVLGTWIDGQPVDTRRVSRPNLSIALRAVRQMAAR
;
A
#
# COMPACT_ATOMS: atom_id res chain seq x y z
N PRO A 1 19.60 1.69 -4.16
CA PRO A 1 18.97 2.02 -5.46
C PRO A 1 19.85 3.00 -6.25
N ARG A 2 20.03 2.81 -7.57
CA ARG A 2 20.65 3.83 -8.43
C ARG A 2 19.70 5.03 -8.46
N ARG A 3 20.03 6.10 -7.72
CA ARG A 3 19.44 7.43 -7.92
C ARG A 3 20.29 8.12 -8.98
N GLY A 4 19.95 7.90 -10.24
CA GLY A 4 20.44 8.73 -11.34
C GLY A 4 19.27 9.55 -11.87
N ASP A 5 19.53 10.78 -12.26
CA ASP A 5 18.49 11.68 -12.78
C ASP A 5 17.99 11.24 -14.17
N GLU A 6 18.75 10.38 -14.86
CA GLU A 6 18.37 9.80 -16.15
C GLU A 6 17.52 8.53 -16.01
N PRO A 7 16.35 8.49 -16.66
CA PRO A 7 15.50 7.29 -16.65
C PRO A 7 16.12 6.13 -17.42
N LEU A 8 16.09 4.93 -16.83
CA LEU A 8 16.73 3.72 -17.35
C LEU A 8 16.24 3.33 -18.76
N ALA A 9 14.93 3.43 -19.00
CA ALA A 9 14.29 3.14 -20.28
C ALA A 9 13.19 4.19 -20.53
N PRO A 10 13.54 5.34 -21.15
CA PRO A 10 12.60 6.46 -21.31
C PRO A 10 11.33 6.09 -22.08
N THR A 11 11.42 5.14 -23.01
CA THR A 11 10.29 4.66 -23.83
C THR A 11 9.34 3.73 -23.08
N GLU A 12 9.75 3.18 -21.94
CA GLU A 12 8.95 2.28 -21.11
C GLU A 12 8.34 3.00 -19.90
N ARG A 13 8.41 4.34 -19.86
CA ARG A 13 7.80 5.12 -18.77
C ARG A 13 6.29 4.96 -18.77
N LEU A 14 5.75 4.65 -17.60
CA LEU A 14 4.32 4.66 -17.36
C LEU A 14 3.86 6.09 -17.08
N THR A 15 2.67 6.41 -17.57
CA THR A 15 1.88 7.52 -17.05
C THR A 15 1.47 7.25 -15.60
N VAL A 16 1.09 8.29 -14.86
CA VAL A 16 0.57 8.15 -13.48
C VAL A 16 -0.66 7.24 -13.45
N ALA A 17 -1.56 7.34 -14.44
CA ALA A 17 -2.74 6.51 -14.53
C ALA A 17 -2.41 5.03 -14.76
N GLU A 18 -1.46 4.73 -15.65
CA GLU A 18 -1.00 3.36 -15.88
C GLU A 18 -0.31 2.78 -14.64
N ALA A 19 0.53 3.56 -13.96
CA ALA A 19 1.16 3.14 -12.72
C ALA A 19 0.15 2.90 -11.59
N PHE A 20 -0.87 3.77 -11.47
CA PHE A 20 -1.93 3.62 -10.47
C PHE A 20 -2.76 2.36 -10.74
N ALA A 21 -3.16 2.11 -11.99
CA ALA A 21 -3.86 0.89 -12.39
C ALA A 21 -3.01 -0.36 -12.18
N ALA A 22 -1.71 -0.29 -12.54
CA ALA A 22 -0.74 -1.37 -12.33
C ALA A 22 -0.70 -1.83 -10.86
N MET A 23 -0.76 -0.88 -9.91
CA MET A 23 -0.72 -1.14 -8.48
C MET A 23 -2.08 -1.47 -7.85
N THR A 24 -3.18 -1.39 -8.60
CA THR A 24 -4.55 -1.59 -8.09
C THR A 24 -5.31 -2.62 -8.92
N THR A 25 -6.08 -2.19 -9.91
CA THR A 25 -6.98 -3.03 -10.70
C THR A 25 -6.24 -4.08 -11.54
N HIS A 26 -5.08 -3.74 -12.12
CA HIS A 26 -4.29 -4.69 -12.89
C HIS A 26 -3.60 -5.72 -12.01
N ALA A 27 -3.11 -5.32 -10.82
CA ALA A 27 -2.57 -6.27 -9.85
C ALA A 27 -3.65 -7.25 -9.37
N ALA A 28 -4.85 -6.77 -9.06
CA ALA A 28 -5.96 -7.62 -8.65
C ALA A 28 -6.34 -8.64 -9.73
N ARG A 29 -6.39 -8.22 -10.99
CA ARG A 29 -6.63 -9.12 -12.13
C ARG A 29 -5.53 -10.16 -12.31
N GLN A 30 -4.26 -9.76 -12.18
CA GLN A 30 -3.12 -10.68 -12.28
C GLN A 30 -3.16 -11.76 -11.19
N LEU A 31 -3.70 -11.42 -10.02
CA LEU A 31 -3.87 -12.32 -8.89
C LEU A 31 -5.19 -13.11 -8.93
N GLY A 32 -6.11 -12.81 -9.86
CA GLY A 32 -7.44 -13.44 -9.94
C GLY A 32 -8.37 -13.09 -8.78
N VAL A 33 -8.24 -11.87 -8.23
CA VAL A 33 -9.02 -11.39 -7.06
C VAL A 33 -9.78 -10.10 -7.33
N GLU A 34 -9.90 -9.68 -8.59
CA GLU A 34 -10.55 -8.45 -9.05
C GLU A 34 -12.04 -8.34 -8.67
N GLU A 35 -12.71 -9.48 -8.50
CA GLU A 35 -14.11 -9.54 -8.03
C GLU A 35 -14.25 -9.13 -6.55
N HIS A 36 -13.15 -9.14 -5.79
CA HIS A 36 -13.15 -8.88 -4.36
C HIS A 36 -12.25 -7.71 -3.94
N ARG A 37 -11.25 -7.33 -4.75
CA ARG A 37 -10.20 -6.36 -4.41
C ARG A 37 -9.77 -5.53 -5.62
N GLY A 38 -9.02 -4.46 -5.38
CA GLY A 38 -8.38 -3.66 -6.42
C GLY A 38 -9.17 -2.46 -6.92
N SER A 39 -10.43 -2.30 -6.49
CA SER A 39 -11.24 -1.09 -6.69
C SER A 39 -12.21 -0.87 -5.53
N LEU A 40 -12.66 0.38 -5.36
CA LEU A 40 -13.64 0.77 -4.36
C LEU A 40 -15.05 0.72 -4.95
N GLU A 41 -15.64 -0.47 -4.94
CA GLU A 41 -17.00 -0.73 -5.43
C GLU A 41 -17.81 -1.48 -4.37
N GLN A 42 -19.13 -1.38 -4.43
CA GLN A 42 -20.00 -2.09 -3.50
C GLN A 42 -19.79 -3.62 -3.62
N GLY A 43 -19.64 -4.29 -2.47
CA GLY A 43 -19.43 -5.74 -2.41
C GLY A 43 -17.96 -6.18 -2.39
N LYS A 44 -17.01 -5.27 -2.66
CA LYS A 44 -15.56 -5.54 -2.53
C LYS A 44 -15.05 -5.24 -1.13
N ALA A 45 -13.87 -5.77 -0.81
CA ALA A 45 -13.16 -5.46 0.43
C ALA A 45 -12.86 -3.96 0.51
N ALA A 46 -13.09 -3.37 1.68
CA ALA A 46 -12.80 -1.97 1.95
C ALA A 46 -11.31 -1.76 2.28
N ASP A 47 -10.45 -2.13 1.34
CA ASP A 47 -9.00 -1.90 1.40
C ASP A 47 -8.69 -0.56 0.72
N LEU A 48 -8.22 0.41 1.50
CA LEU A 48 -7.94 1.74 0.97
C LEU A 48 -6.81 2.44 1.72
N VAL A 49 -6.23 3.42 1.04
CA VAL A 49 -5.26 4.36 1.61
C VAL A 49 -5.78 5.77 1.46
N LEU A 50 -5.61 6.58 2.50
CA LEU A 50 -5.82 8.02 2.43
C LEU A 50 -4.46 8.68 2.16
N LEU A 51 -4.40 9.49 1.11
CA LEU A 51 -3.19 10.18 0.68
C LEU A 51 -3.28 11.68 0.99
N SER A 52 -2.14 12.30 1.30
CA SER A 52 -2.04 13.74 1.58
C SER A 52 -2.27 14.63 0.35
N ARG A 53 -2.09 14.09 -0.86
CA ARG A 53 -2.31 14.76 -2.14
C ARG A 53 -2.89 13.79 -3.17
N ASN A 54 -3.56 14.32 -4.19
CA ASN A 54 -4.02 13.55 -5.33
C ASN A 54 -2.83 13.22 -6.25
N PRO A 55 -2.49 11.93 -6.47
CA PRO A 55 -1.39 11.55 -7.37
C PRO A 55 -1.60 12.02 -8.80
N PHE A 56 -2.85 12.13 -9.27
CA PHE A 56 -3.18 12.54 -10.64
C PHE A 56 -2.93 14.03 -10.90
N ASP A 57 -2.86 14.85 -9.85
CA ASP A 57 -2.60 16.29 -9.92
C ASP A 57 -1.17 16.63 -9.42
N THR A 58 -0.35 15.62 -9.10
CA THR A 58 1.01 15.78 -8.56
C THR A 58 2.04 15.52 -9.66
N ALA A 59 3.08 16.38 -9.75
CA ALA A 59 4.17 16.18 -10.69
C ALA A 59 4.91 14.86 -10.41
N PRO A 60 5.34 14.10 -11.44
CA PRO A 60 6.00 12.79 -11.26
C PRO A 60 7.18 12.80 -10.27
N GLU A 61 7.97 13.86 -10.28
CA GLU A 61 9.11 14.12 -9.39
C GLU A 61 8.70 14.26 -7.92
N ASP A 62 7.48 14.72 -7.64
CA ASP A 62 6.95 15.00 -6.29
C ASP A 62 6.07 13.86 -5.76
N LEU A 63 5.81 12.82 -6.55
CA LEU A 63 4.98 11.67 -6.15
C LEU A 63 5.54 10.95 -4.91
N GLY A 64 6.86 10.90 -4.78
CA GLY A 64 7.54 10.28 -3.63
C GLY A 64 7.29 11.00 -2.30
N ASP A 65 6.86 12.25 -2.34
CA ASP A 65 6.59 13.07 -1.16
C ASP A 65 5.12 13.00 -0.73
N ILE A 66 4.28 12.21 -1.41
CA ILE A 66 2.89 12.01 -1.02
C ILE A 66 2.85 11.09 0.21
N GLU A 67 2.49 11.66 1.36
CA GLU A 67 2.32 10.91 2.59
C GLU A 67 1.05 10.05 2.59
N VAL A 68 1.16 8.84 3.15
CA VAL A 68 0.02 7.99 3.50
C VAL A 68 -0.49 8.41 4.87
N LEU A 69 -1.66 9.04 4.91
CA LEU A 69 -2.30 9.53 6.12
C LEU A 69 -3.04 8.43 6.90
N GLY A 70 -3.41 7.35 6.21
CA GLY A 70 -4.07 6.21 6.82
C GLY A 70 -4.22 5.04 5.87
N THR A 71 -4.39 3.85 6.44
CA THR A 71 -4.61 2.60 5.72
C THR A 71 -5.71 1.83 6.41
N TRP A 72 -6.59 1.23 5.61
CA TRP A 72 -7.64 0.32 6.08
C TRP A 72 -7.53 -1.00 5.36
N ILE A 73 -7.78 -2.09 6.09
CA ILE A 73 -7.88 -3.44 5.56
C ILE A 73 -9.24 -3.99 6.01
N ASP A 74 -10.04 -4.46 5.06
CA ASP A 74 -11.42 -4.92 5.30
C ASP A 74 -12.24 -3.90 6.13
N GLY A 75 -12.03 -2.60 5.86
CA GLY A 75 -12.70 -1.49 6.55
C GLY A 75 -12.19 -1.19 7.96
N GLN A 76 -11.16 -1.91 8.45
CA GLN A 76 -10.55 -1.67 9.75
C GLN A 76 -9.28 -0.82 9.62
N PRO A 77 -9.12 0.26 10.40
CA PRO A 77 -7.91 1.09 10.35
C PRO A 77 -6.69 0.30 10.84
N VAL A 78 -5.59 0.41 10.12
CA VAL A 78 -4.31 -0.19 10.47
C VAL A 78 -3.56 0.71 11.46
N ASP A 79 -3.12 0.15 12.58
CA ASP A 79 -2.25 0.84 13.54
C ASP A 79 -0.79 0.82 13.05
N THR A 80 -0.35 1.92 12.45
CA THR A 80 1.00 2.07 11.88
C THR A 80 2.05 2.50 12.89
N ARG A 81 1.71 2.65 14.19
CA ARG A 81 2.68 3.04 15.22
C ARG A 81 3.72 1.95 15.43
N ARG A 82 5.00 2.36 15.61
CA ARG A 82 6.12 1.44 15.93
C ARG A 82 5.84 0.55 17.14
N VAL A 83 5.10 1.05 18.13
CA VAL A 83 4.70 0.29 19.32
C VAL A 83 3.18 0.36 19.45
N SER A 84 2.54 -0.79 19.32
CA SER A 84 1.09 -0.96 19.47
C SER A 84 0.78 -2.06 20.48
N ARG A 85 -0.37 -1.99 21.15
CA ARG A 85 -0.83 -3.03 22.09
C ARG A 85 -0.86 -4.43 21.47
N PRO A 86 -1.32 -4.62 20.21
CA PRO A 86 -1.25 -5.91 19.52
C PRO A 86 0.18 -6.42 19.36
N ASN A 87 1.13 -5.58 18.92
CA ASN A 87 2.53 -5.97 18.72
C ASN A 87 3.21 -6.40 20.04
N LEU A 88 2.90 -5.71 21.15
CA LEU A 88 3.34 -6.10 22.49
C LEU A 88 2.80 -7.47 22.91
N SER A 89 1.53 -7.77 22.60
CA SER A 89 0.94 -9.07 22.94
C SER A 89 1.58 -10.23 22.17
N ILE A 90 1.97 -10.01 20.91
CA ILE A 90 2.68 -10.99 20.07
C ILE A 90 4.08 -11.25 20.66
N ALA A 91 4.82 -10.19 20.99
CA ALA A 91 6.13 -10.32 21.62
C ALA A 91 6.06 -11.08 22.96
N LEU A 92 5.07 -10.77 23.81
CA LEU A 92 4.86 -11.47 25.08
C LEU A 92 4.50 -12.95 24.89
N ARG A 93 3.68 -13.29 23.88
CA ARG A 93 3.36 -14.69 23.54
C ARG A 93 4.60 -15.45 23.08
N ALA A 94 5.44 -14.84 22.24
CA ALA A 94 6.69 -15.45 21.77
C ALA A 94 7.66 -15.70 22.94
N VAL A 95 7.85 -14.73 23.84
CA VAL A 95 8.67 -14.88 25.04
C VAL A 95 8.14 -16.00 25.95
N ARG A 96 6.81 -16.05 26.18
CA ARG A 96 6.19 -17.12 26.98
C ARG A 96 6.37 -18.50 26.36
N GLN A 97 6.27 -18.62 25.03
CA GLN A 97 6.53 -19.88 24.33
C GLN A 97 8.00 -20.32 24.41
N MET A 98 8.95 -19.37 24.40
CA MET A 98 10.37 -19.68 24.57
C MET A 98 10.72 -20.08 26.01
N ALA A 99 10.12 -19.44 27.01
CA ALA A 99 10.34 -19.76 28.43
C ALA A 99 9.65 -21.06 28.89
N ALA A 100 8.70 -21.58 28.09
CA ALA A 100 8.03 -22.86 28.32
C ALA A 100 8.73 -24.05 27.64
N ARG A 101 9.91 -23.83 27.03
CA ARG A 101 10.84 -24.85 26.53
C ARG A 101 12.01 -25.00 27.49
#